data_AF-A0A9N9QW72-F1
#
_entry.id   AF-A0A9N9QW72-F1
#
_cell.length_a   1.000
_cell.length_b   1.000
_cell.length_c   1.000
_cell.angle_alpha   90.00
_cell.angle_beta   90.00
_cell.angle_gamma   90.00
#
_symmetry.space_group_name_H-M   'P 1'
#
loop_
_entity.id
_entity.type
_entity.pdbx_description
1 polymer ?
#
loop_
_entity_poly.entity_id
_entity_poly.type
_entity_poly.pdbx_seq_one_letter_code
_entity_poly.pdbx_strand_id
1 'polypeptide(L)'
;MLTGLHLGAILASVSPAVVVPTVVTQDAHGFGAKNQIALLVGNAGGLDTAFTEGMFGVINSAIFYPSSLTYRIVKAALAIFLGIGLGISWGVLADFIPDHNDPYAPAVRSLLIFAGGYLVTCAGGYFGWGGV
;
A
#
# COMPACT_ATOMS: atom_id res chain seq x y z
N MET A 1 1.54 -26.58 3.77
CA MET A 1 2.53 -25.53 4.12
C MET A 1 2.17 -24.20 3.44
N LEU A 2 2.08 -24.16 2.11
CA LEU A 2 1.82 -22.93 1.35
C LEU A 2 0.45 -22.27 1.65
N THR A 3 -0.59 -23.06 1.87
CA THR A 3 -1.93 -22.59 2.27
C THR A 3 -1.96 -21.98 3.67
N GLY A 4 -1.16 -22.48 4.60
CA GLY A 4 -1.01 -21.89 5.94
C GLY A 4 -0.27 -20.55 5.90
N LEU A 5 0.74 -20.44 5.03
CA LEU A 5 1.44 -19.19 4.78
C LEU A 5 0.55 -18.15 4.07
N HIS A 6 -0.38 -18.61 3.22
CA HIS A 6 -1.40 -17.76 2.61
C HIS A 6 -2.40 -17.21 3.63
N LEU A 7 -2.96 -18.08 4.49
CA LEU A 7 -3.84 -17.66 5.59
C LEU A 7 -3.11 -16.73 6.56
N GLY A 8 -1.85 -17.04 6.87
CA GLY A 8 -1.00 -16.21 7.71
C GLY A 8 -0.77 -14.81 7.14
N ALA A 9 -0.57 -14.67 5.82
CA ALA A 9 -0.52 -13.35 5.18
C ALA A 9 -1.83 -12.59 5.42
N ILE A 10 -2.99 -13.17 5.14
CA ILE A 10 -4.28 -12.49 5.34
C ILE A 10 -4.46 -12.02 6.79
N LEU A 11 -4.10 -12.86 7.77
CA LEU A 11 -4.31 -12.57 9.19
C LEU A 11 -3.24 -11.65 9.80
N ALA A 12 -2.08 -11.48 9.16
CA ALA A 12 -0.99 -10.65 9.68
C ALA A 12 -1.28 -9.15 9.57
N SER A 13 -2.13 -8.74 8.63
CA SER A 13 -2.41 -7.32 8.40
C SER A 13 -3.10 -6.67 9.60
N VAL A 14 -2.52 -5.57 10.06
CA VAL A 14 -3.04 -4.74 11.14
C VAL A 14 -3.75 -3.53 10.54
N SER A 15 -4.96 -3.23 11.01
CA SER A 15 -5.72 -2.06 10.54
C SER A 15 -5.29 -0.78 11.28
N PRO A 16 -4.64 0.19 10.62
CA PRO A 16 -4.27 1.45 11.24
C PRO A 16 -5.50 2.28 11.64
N ALA A 17 -6.67 2.06 11.01
CA ALA A 17 -7.90 2.77 11.34
C ALA A 17 -8.37 2.58 12.79
N VAL A 18 -8.01 1.45 13.41
CA VAL A 18 -8.36 1.14 14.82
C VAL A 18 -7.23 1.50 15.78
N VAL A 19 -5.98 1.28 15.36
CA VAL A 19 -4.81 1.48 16.23
C VAL A 19 -4.41 2.96 16.31
N VAL A 20 -4.40 3.67 15.17
CA VAL A 20 -3.92 5.07 15.10
C VAL A 20 -4.71 6.03 15.98
N PRO A 21 -6.07 6.03 16.01
CA PRO A 21 -6.82 6.92 16.89
C PRO A 21 -6.49 6.70 18.37
N THR A 22 -6.30 5.44 18.75
CA THR A 22 -5.97 5.08 20.15
C THR A 22 -4.58 5.58 20.53
N VAL A 23 -3.59 5.46 19.64
CA VAL A 23 -2.23 5.97 19.89
C VAL A 23 -2.20 7.49 19.88
N VAL A 24 -2.97 8.15 19.01
CA VAL A 24 -3.07 9.63 18.97
C VAL A 24 -3.70 10.19 20.25
N THR A 25 -4.72 9.52 20.81
CA THR A 25 -5.30 9.96 22.10
C THR A 25 -4.32 9.78 23.27
N GLN A 26 -3.49 8.74 23.25
CA GLN A 26 -2.41 8.56 24.25
C GLN A 26 -1.29 9.59 24.09
N ASP A 27 -0.96 9.94 22.85
CA ASP A 27 0.01 10.99 22.52
C ASP A 27 -0.44 12.35 23.06
N ALA A 28 -1.73 12.68 22.94
CA ALA A 28 -2.34 13.88 23.49
C ALA A 28 -2.29 13.94 25.03
N HIS A 29 -2.21 12.80 25.71
CA HIS A 29 -2.00 12.71 27.17
C HIS A 29 -0.53 12.78 27.58
N GLY A 30 0.39 13.00 26.64
CA GLY A 30 1.83 13.14 26.88
C GLY A 30 2.61 11.82 26.87
N PHE A 31 1.96 10.69 26.57
CA PHE A 31 2.64 9.40 26.47
C PHE A 31 3.20 9.20 25.05
N GLY A 32 4.51 9.39 24.88
CA GLY A 32 5.20 9.03 23.63
C GLY A 32 5.42 10.17 22.61
N ALA A 33 4.97 11.39 22.89
CA ALA A 33 5.08 12.55 22.00
C ALA A 33 6.51 12.86 21.55
N LYS A 34 7.50 12.75 22.47
CA LYS A 34 8.91 12.99 22.15
C LYS A 34 9.49 12.00 21.11
N ASN A 35 8.89 10.81 21.01
CA ASN A 35 9.33 9.73 20.13
C ASN A 35 8.43 9.58 18.90
N GLN A 36 7.43 10.45 18.72
CA GLN A 36 6.46 10.42 17.61
C GLN A 36 5.83 9.03 17.40
N ILE A 37 5.43 8.35 18.48
CA ILE A 37 4.93 6.97 18.43
C ILE A 37 3.68 6.88 17.54
N ALA A 38 2.79 7.87 17.58
CA ALA A 38 1.61 7.92 16.72
C ALA A 38 1.96 7.94 15.23
N LEU A 39 2.96 8.74 14.83
CA LEU A 39 3.44 8.82 13.45
C LEU A 39 4.12 7.51 13.03
N LEU A 40 4.96 6.95 13.90
CA LEU A 40 5.64 5.69 13.64
C LEU A 40 4.64 4.54 13.42
N VAL A 41 3.64 4.43 14.30
CA VAL A 41 2.60 3.39 14.20
C VAL A 41 1.72 3.59 12.96
N GLY A 42 1.36 4.82 12.61
CA GLY A 42 0.61 5.11 11.39
C GLY A 42 1.38 4.71 10.13
N ASN A 43 2.65 5.11 10.04
CA ASN A 43 3.51 4.77 8.90
C ASN A 43 3.79 3.26 8.83
N ALA A 44 4.03 2.61 9.97
CA ALA A 44 4.23 1.16 10.04
C ALA A 44 2.96 0.39 9.63
N GLY A 45 1.78 0.84 10.04
CA GLY A 45 0.51 0.20 9.66
C GLY A 45 0.21 0.31 8.16
N GLY A 46 0.54 1.46 7.54
CA GLY A 46 0.45 1.61 6.08
C GLY A 46 1.40 0.68 5.33
N LEU A 47 2.65 0.57 5.79
CA LEU A 47 3.64 -0.35 5.21
C LEU A 47 3.26 -1.82 5.39
N ASP A 48 2.75 -2.19 6.58
CA ASP A 48 2.28 -3.54 6.88
C ASP A 48 1.16 -3.97 5.93
N THR A 49 0.17 -3.10 5.70
CA THR A 49 -0.93 -3.38 4.79
C THR A 49 -0.42 -3.65 3.37
N ALA A 50 0.44 -2.77 2.84
CA ALA A 50 1.00 -2.92 1.49
C ALA A 50 1.90 -4.16 1.35
N PHE A 51 2.72 -4.46 2.37
CA PHE A 51 3.58 -5.64 2.37
C PHE A 51 2.77 -6.94 2.41
N THR A 52 1.77 -6.98 3.28
CA THR A 52 0.91 -8.15 3.46
C THR A 52 0.06 -8.43 2.22
N GLU A 53 -0.49 -7.40 1.58
CA GLU A 53 -1.20 -7.52 0.30
C GLU A 53 -0.28 -8.03 -0.82
N GLY A 54 0.94 -7.48 -0.92
CA GLY A 54 1.93 -7.94 -1.90
C GLY A 54 2.32 -9.41 -1.69
N MET A 55 2.56 -9.81 -0.44
CA MET A 55 2.85 -11.20 -0.08
C MET A 55 1.68 -12.12 -0.41
N PHE A 56 0.46 -11.72 -0.07
CA PHE A 56 -0.76 -12.45 -0.44
C PHE A 56 -0.80 -12.72 -1.95
N GLY A 57 -0.55 -11.71 -2.79
CA GLY A 57 -0.52 -11.86 -4.24
C GLY A 57 0.54 -12.85 -4.74
N VAL A 58 1.77 -12.80 -4.18
CA VAL A 58 2.86 -13.72 -4.54
C VAL A 58 2.54 -15.16 -4.15
N ILE A 59 1.95 -15.37 -2.97
CA ILE A 59 1.56 -16.69 -2.46
C ILE A 59 0.35 -17.22 -3.23
N ASN A 60 -0.62 -16.36 -3.56
CA ASN A 60 -1.77 -16.74 -4.38
C ASN A 60 -1.30 -17.22 -5.76
N SER A 61 -0.41 -16.43 -6.39
CA SER A 61 0.22 -16.81 -7.66
C SER A 61 0.98 -18.14 -7.54
N ALA A 62 1.60 -18.42 -6.40
CA ALA A 62 2.29 -19.68 -6.10
C ALA A 62 1.40 -20.92 -6.15
N ILE A 63 0.18 -20.79 -5.63
CA ILE A 63 -0.73 -21.90 -5.39
C ILE A 63 -1.45 -22.28 -6.69
N PHE A 64 -1.88 -21.26 -7.46
CA PHE A 64 -2.75 -21.47 -8.62
C PHE A 64 -2.01 -21.48 -9.97
N TYR A 65 -0.79 -20.93 -10.05
CA TYR A 65 -0.06 -20.82 -11.32
C TYR A 65 1.30 -21.54 -11.26
N PRO A 66 1.45 -22.69 -11.95
CA PRO A 66 2.74 -23.37 -12.04
C PRO A 66 3.70 -22.54 -12.90
N SER A 67 4.73 -21.97 -12.26
CA SER A 67 5.77 -21.19 -12.95
C SER A 67 7.13 -21.44 -12.28
N SER A 68 8.22 -21.19 -13.03
CA SER A 68 9.58 -21.39 -12.53
C SER A 68 9.88 -20.43 -11.37
N LEU A 69 10.62 -20.91 -10.37
CA LEU A 69 10.95 -20.14 -9.16
C LEU A 69 11.62 -18.80 -9.51
N THR A 70 12.54 -18.82 -10.48
CA THR A 70 13.26 -17.63 -10.96
C THR A 70 12.32 -16.58 -11.54
N TYR A 71 11.35 -17.00 -12.35
CA TYR A 71 10.37 -16.07 -12.95
C TYR A 71 9.51 -15.39 -11.87
N ARG A 72 9.16 -16.13 -10.81
CA ARG A 72 8.33 -15.62 -9.72
C ARG A 72 9.05 -14.57 -8.88
N ILE A 73 10.32 -14.81 -8.54
CA ILE A 73 11.14 -13.85 -7.78
C ILE A 73 11.37 -12.58 -8.60
N VAL A 74 11.69 -12.72 -9.88
CA VAL A 74 11.90 -11.57 -10.77
C VAL A 74 10.61 -10.77 -10.95
N LYS A 75 9.47 -11.43 -11.19
CA LYS A 75 8.16 -10.76 -11.29
C LYS A 75 7.79 -10.04 -10.00
N ALA A 76 7.99 -10.67 -8.84
CA ALA A 76 7.72 -10.06 -7.54
C ALA A 76 8.59 -8.83 -7.27
N ALA A 77 9.91 -8.92 -7.53
CA ALA A 77 10.81 -7.78 -7.39
C ALA A 77 10.43 -6.64 -8.34
N LEU A 78 10.16 -6.95 -9.60
CA LEU A 78 9.78 -5.97 -10.61
C LEU A 78 8.45 -5.28 -10.27
N ALA A 79 7.47 -6.02 -9.73
CA ALA A 79 6.20 -5.46 -9.27
C ALA A 79 6.40 -4.45 -8.13
N ILE A 80 7.31 -4.73 -7.18
CA ILE A 80 7.63 -3.81 -6.08
C ILE A 80 8.27 -2.51 -6.63
N PHE A 81 9.32 -2.63 -7.44
CA PHE A 81 10.01 -1.45 -7.98
C PHE A 81 9.12 -0.62 -8.90
N LEU A 82 8.34 -1.28 -9.76
CA LEU A 82 7.42 -0.62 -10.67
C LEU A 82 6.28 0.06 -9.89
N GLY A 83 5.73 -0.61 -8.88
CA GLY A 83 4.71 -0.04 -8.00
C GLY A 83 5.20 1.21 -7.27
N ILE A 84 6.40 1.16 -6.69
CA ILE A 84 7.02 2.32 -6.02
C ILE A 84 7.26 3.45 -7.02
N GLY A 85 7.84 3.16 -8.19
CA GLY A 85 8.14 4.16 -9.20
C GLY A 85 6.87 4.85 -9.74
N LEU A 86 5.86 4.07 -10.10
CA LEU A 86 4.57 4.59 -10.56
C LEU A 86 3.87 5.39 -9.45
N GLY A 87 3.88 4.89 -8.22
CA GLY A 87 3.29 5.58 -7.06
C GLY A 87 3.94 6.93 -6.79
N ILE A 88 5.28 7.00 -6.78
CA ILE A 88 6.01 8.27 -6.59
C ILE A 88 5.72 9.22 -7.74
N SER A 89 5.81 8.75 -8.99
CA SER A 89 5.57 9.60 -10.16
C SER A 89 4.16 10.19 -10.17
N TRP A 90 3.15 9.40 -9.81
CA TRP A 90 1.76 9.84 -9.72
C TRP A 90 1.53 10.78 -8.55
N GLY A 91 2.17 10.52 -7.40
CA GLY A 91 2.11 11.40 -6.24
C GLY A 91 2.67 12.79 -6.52
N VAL A 92 3.82 12.86 -7.21
CA VAL A 92 4.42 14.14 -7.63
C VAL A 92 3.52 14.87 -8.64
N LEU A 93 2.92 14.14 -9.59
CA LEU A 93 1.99 14.71 -10.55
C LEU A 93 0.73 15.27 -9.87
N ALA A 94 0.19 14.56 -8.90
CA ALA A 94 -0.97 14.98 -8.12
C ALA A 94 -0.69 16.21 -7.24
N ASP A 95 0.57 16.47 -6.89
CA ASP A 95 0.98 17.68 -6.16
C ASP A 95 1.16 18.89 -7.09
N PHE A 96 1.59 18.67 -8.34
CA PHE A 96 1.88 19.75 -9.29
C PHE A 96 0.63 20.32 -9.99
N ILE A 97 -0.42 19.52 -10.20
CA ILE A 97 -1.64 19.93 -10.92
C ILE A 97 -2.50 20.97 -10.16
N PRO A 98 -2.75 20.84 -8.84
CA PRO A 98 -3.61 21.76 -8.11
C PRO A 98 -2.86 23.02 -7.66
N ASP A 99 -3.42 24.18 -7.98
CA ASP A 99 -2.94 25.46 -7.44
C ASP A 99 -3.15 25.50 -5.92
N HIS A 100 -2.09 25.83 -5.16
CA HIS A 100 -2.11 25.82 -3.70
C HIS A 100 -3.04 26.89 -3.09
N ASN A 101 -3.47 27.88 -3.88
CA ASN A 101 -4.34 28.97 -3.42
C ASN A 101 -5.84 28.69 -3.58
N ASP A 102 -6.25 27.58 -4.20
CA ASP A 102 -7.66 27.26 -4.41
C ASP A 102 -8.25 26.42 -3.23
N PRO A 103 -9.38 26.81 -2.61
CA PRO A 103 -10.05 26.01 -1.59
C PRO A 103 -10.47 24.60 -2.05
N TYR A 104 -10.62 24.36 -3.35
CA TYR A 104 -10.95 23.03 -3.90
C TYR A 104 -9.72 22.14 -4.14
N ALA A 105 -8.50 22.65 -3.95
CA ALA A 105 -7.26 21.91 -4.18
C ALA A 105 -7.17 20.56 -3.43
N PRO A 106 -7.59 20.44 -2.15
CA PRO A 106 -7.57 19.14 -1.45
C PRO A 106 -8.50 18.09 -2.06
N ALA A 107 -9.67 18.51 -2.56
CA ALA A 107 -10.63 17.63 -3.21
C ALA A 107 -10.12 17.16 -4.59
N VAL A 108 -9.47 18.05 -5.34
CA VAL A 108 -8.83 17.68 -6.62
C VAL A 108 -7.68 16.71 -6.39
N ARG A 109 -6.85 16.91 -5.34
CA ARG A 109 -5.77 15.98 -4.97
C ARG A 109 -6.29 14.58 -4.63
N SER A 110 -7.32 14.49 -3.78
CA SER A 110 -7.88 13.19 -3.41
C SER A 110 -8.50 12.47 -4.60
N LEU A 111 -9.17 13.21 -5.50
CA LEU A 111 -9.72 12.66 -6.74
C LEU A 111 -8.61 12.17 -7.69
N LEU A 112 -7.53 12.95 -7.85
CA LEU A 112 -6.38 12.56 -8.69
C LEU A 112 -5.69 11.30 -8.14
N ILE A 113 -5.49 11.21 -6.83
CA ILE A 113 -4.90 10.01 -6.19
C ILE A 113 -5.81 8.80 -6.40
N PHE A 114 -7.12 8.96 -6.19
CA PHE A 114 -8.09 7.89 -6.41
C PHE A 114 -8.14 7.43 -7.88
N ALA A 115 -8.20 8.37 -8.82
CA ALA A 115 -8.19 8.09 -10.25
C ALA A 115 -6.91 7.37 -10.68
N GLY A 116 -5.75 7.81 -10.17
CA GLY A 116 -4.47 7.13 -10.43
C GLY A 116 -4.43 5.71 -9.91
N GLY A 117 -4.84 5.49 -8.66
CA GLY A 117 -4.93 4.15 -8.08
C GLY A 117 -5.85 3.23 -8.88
N TYR A 118 -7.00 3.74 -9.29
CA TYR A 118 -7.95 3.01 -10.14
C TYR A 118 -7.34 2.66 -11.51
N LEU A 119 -6.72 3.63 -12.19
CA LEU A 119 -6.07 3.42 -13.48
C LEU A 119 -4.94 2.39 -13.40
N VAL A 120 -4.08 2.47 -12.38
CA VAL A 120 -3.00 1.51 -12.15
C VAL A 120 -3.54 0.12 -11.88
N THR A 121 -4.65 0.01 -11.14
CA THR A 121 -5.31 -1.28 -10.87
C THR A 121 -5.87 -1.89 -12.15
N CYS A 122 -6.57 -1.10 -12.98
CA CYS A 122 -7.07 -1.55 -14.27
C CYS A 122 -5.95 -1.95 -15.23
N ALA A 123 -4.88 -1.15 -15.29
CA ALA A 123 -3.69 -1.47 -16.08
C ALA A 123 -3.03 -2.76 -15.60
N GLY A 124 -2.88 -2.94 -14.28
CA GLY A 124 -2.39 -4.18 -13.67
C GLY A 124 -3.23 -5.40 -14.09
N GLY A 125 -4.55 -5.28 -14.05
CA GLY A 125 -5.47 -6.31 -14.54
C GLY A 125 -5.28 -6.64 -16.03
N TYR A 126 -5.13 -5.62 -16.88
CA TYR A 126 -4.89 -5.79 -18.32
C TYR A 126 -3.57 -6.50 -18.62
N PHE A 127 -2.50 -6.15 -17.90
CA PHE A 127 -1.18 -6.78 -18.06
C PHE A 127 -1.07 -8.17 -17.41
N GLY A 128 -2.11 -8.67 -16.72
CA GLY A 128 -2.05 -9.94 -15.98
C GLY A 128 -1.13 -9.89 -14.76
N TRP A 129 -0.94 -8.68 -14.22
CA TRP A 129 -0.17 -8.39 -13.01
C TRP A 129 -1.05 -7.97 -11.84
N GLY A 130 -2.36 -7.80 -12.09
CA GLY A 130 -3.36 -7.56 -11.07
C GLY A 130 -3.31 -8.66 -10.02
N GLY A 131 -3.22 -8.25 -8.76
CA GLY A 131 -3.30 -9.14 -7.61
C GLY A 131 -4.73 -9.62 -7.34
N VAL A 132 -5.46 -10.04 -8.38
CA VAL A 132 -6.72 -10.80 -8.37
C VAL A 132 -7.00 -11.32 -9.77
#